data_AF-A0A537VI48-F1
#
_entry.id   AF-A0A537VI48-F1
#
_cell.length_a   1.000
_cell.length_b   1.000
_cell.length_c   1.000
_cell.angle_alpha   90.00
_cell.angle_beta   90.00
_cell.angle_gamma   90.00
#
_symmetry.space_group_name_H-M   'P 1'
#
loop_
_entity.id
_entity.type
_entity.pdbx_description
1 polymer ?
#
loop_
_entity_poly.entity_id
_entity_poly.type
_entity_poly.pdbx_seq_one_letter_code
_entity_poly.pdbx_strand_id
1 'polypeptide(L)'
;MKQLGPPPAKDAAPESADIANEREELTKQFSELDGELKQARVLLLRVDQLSDRVSQKRHSLYASELFARSPTVLDPFFWLETFQALPKEVRTAKALLETWFGERGDRLRWTAGALIIIGVIALAVGLTRWWFPRFVAQPMDTPSAKAWAALWVFVWFAARTPLAAGAALLAFDALGLLTARLEQIGEGLVAGIAAATFGHGVARGLLAPKEPERRLVQEDDATALCFYNHLVWSARALGVLVVLQVVHKTLFAPLIITVATNAAFAAVTAAFLTHLVIRLGKIKKDRGEALLAASWAHPLGLLMAVLISLALVAGYAGLAAFVALRVIVAAAVFGALYLLMVITHTLLATVGEQ
;
A
#
# COMPACT_ATOMS: atom_id res chain seq x y z
N MET A 1 -5.99 -0.41 49.78
CA MET A 1 -7.21 -0.59 50.61
C MET A 1 -7.29 -1.90 51.41
N LYS A 2 -6.65 -3.01 51.00
CA LYS A 2 -6.70 -4.25 51.80
C LYS A 2 -5.87 -4.25 53.10
N GLN A 3 -5.04 -3.22 53.34
CA GLN A 3 -4.14 -3.20 54.50
C GLN A 3 -4.60 -2.29 55.66
N LEU A 4 -5.56 -1.38 55.48
CA LEU A 4 -6.03 -0.47 56.55
C LEU A 4 -7.49 -0.67 56.98
N GLY A 5 -8.25 -1.51 56.27
CA GLY A 5 -9.65 -1.80 56.58
C GLY A 5 -10.60 -0.57 56.57
N PRO A 6 -11.92 -0.77 56.64
CA PRO A 6 -12.85 0.32 56.91
C PRO A 6 -12.56 0.93 58.30
N PRO A 7 -12.94 2.20 58.53
CA PRO A 7 -12.88 2.77 59.88
C PRO A 7 -13.67 1.91 60.86
N PRO A 8 -13.31 1.88 62.16
CA PRO A 8 -14.05 1.13 63.16
C PRO A 8 -15.54 1.53 63.12
N ALA A 9 -16.42 0.54 63.22
CA ALA A 9 -17.85 0.78 63.36
C ALA A 9 -18.09 1.68 64.59
N LYS A 10 -19.18 2.47 64.59
CA LYS A 10 -19.49 3.44 65.66
C LYS A 10 -19.52 2.83 67.08
N ASP A 11 -19.61 1.51 67.17
CA ASP A 11 -19.73 0.75 68.41
C ASP A 11 -18.44 -0.01 68.81
N ALA A 12 -17.31 0.22 68.12
CA ALA A 12 -16.01 -0.39 68.42
C ALA A 12 -15.07 0.55 69.17
N ALA A 13 -14.05 -0.01 69.86
CA ALA A 13 -13.06 0.77 70.60
C ALA A 13 -12.38 1.82 69.69
N PRO A 14 -12.20 3.07 70.15
CA PRO A 14 -11.62 4.13 69.33
C PRO A 14 -10.23 3.75 68.81
N GLU A 15 -9.97 4.00 67.53
CA GLU A 15 -8.61 3.92 66.98
C GLU A 15 -7.67 4.86 67.74
N SER A 16 -6.39 4.47 67.87
CA SER A 16 -5.38 5.37 68.43
C SER A 16 -5.23 6.60 67.53
N ALA A 17 -4.95 7.76 68.13
CA ALA A 17 -4.84 9.03 67.40
C ALA A 17 -3.82 8.98 66.25
N ASP A 18 -2.72 8.22 66.43
CA ASP A 18 -1.69 8.05 65.41
C ASP A 18 -2.21 7.28 64.18
N ILE A 19 -3.00 6.23 64.37
CA ILE A 19 -3.61 5.45 63.28
C ILE A 19 -4.68 6.26 62.56
N ALA A 20 -5.45 7.06 63.29
CA ALA A 20 -6.45 7.95 62.70
C ALA A 20 -5.79 9.03 61.81
N ASN A 21 -4.69 9.63 62.27
CA ASN A 21 -3.93 10.62 61.51
C ASN A 21 -3.28 10.01 60.25
N GLU A 22 -2.71 8.80 60.36
CA GLU A 22 -2.11 8.09 59.23
C GLU A 22 -3.17 7.67 58.19
N ARG A 23 -4.35 7.26 58.66
CA ARG A 23 -5.52 6.98 57.80
C ARG A 23 -5.98 8.23 57.05
N GLU A 24 -6.03 9.38 57.71
CA GLU A 24 -6.41 10.65 57.08
C GLU A 24 -5.40 11.07 55.99
N GLU A 25 -4.11 11.02 56.29
CA GLU A 25 -3.03 11.38 55.36
C GLU A 25 -3.02 10.45 54.13
N LEU A 26 -3.12 9.13 54.32
CA LEU A 26 -3.17 8.18 53.20
C LEU A 26 -4.45 8.30 52.37
N THR A 27 -5.58 8.63 53.01
CA THR A 27 -6.84 8.91 52.30
C THR A 27 -6.71 10.16 51.44
N LYS A 28 -6.04 11.19 51.94
CA LYS A 28 -5.77 12.42 51.21
C LYS A 28 -4.87 12.16 50.00
N GLN A 29 -3.73 11.50 50.18
CA GLN A 29 -2.83 11.14 49.06
C GLN A 29 -3.54 10.27 48.01
N PHE A 30 -4.36 9.31 48.44
CA PHE A 30 -5.16 8.50 47.52
C PHE A 30 -6.17 9.33 46.73
N SER A 31 -6.83 10.29 47.39
CA SER A 31 -7.81 11.17 46.73
C SER A 31 -7.16 12.08 45.69
N GLU A 32 -5.93 12.54 45.94
CA GLU A 32 -5.13 13.31 44.98
C GLU A 32 -4.77 12.45 43.76
N LEU A 33 -4.23 11.24 43.97
CA LEU A 33 -3.90 10.31 42.89
C LEU A 33 -5.11 9.84 42.08
N ASP A 34 -6.26 9.59 42.72
CA ASP A 34 -7.51 9.26 42.02
C ASP A 34 -8.02 10.45 41.21
N GLY A 35 -7.82 11.68 41.70
CA GLY A 35 -8.06 12.93 40.97
C GLY A 35 -7.22 13.03 39.70
N GLU A 36 -5.90 12.81 39.81
CA GLU A 36 -4.98 12.80 38.66
C GLU A 36 -5.33 11.70 37.65
N LEU A 37 -5.66 10.49 38.13
CA LEU A 37 -6.04 9.36 37.28
C LEU A 37 -7.35 9.63 36.54
N LYS A 38 -8.33 10.28 37.18
CA LYS A 38 -9.55 10.75 36.53
C LYS A 38 -9.25 11.80 35.46
N GLN A 39 -8.35 12.75 35.72
CA GLN A 39 -7.91 13.72 34.71
C GLN A 39 -7.24 13.03 33.52
N ALA A 40 -6.36 12.06 33.76
CA ALA A 40 -5.72 11.27 32.70
C ALA A 40 -6.76 10.51 31.84
N ARG A 41 -7.79 9.92 32.46
CA ARG A 41 -8.90 9.28 31.73
C ARG A 41 -9.70 10.27 30.88
N VAL A 42 -9.96 11.47 31.39
CA VAL A 42 -10.62 12.55 30.62
C VAL A 42 -9.75 13.00 29.45
N LEU A 43 -8.42 13.06 29.63
CA LEU A 43 -7.48 13.39 28.57
C LEU A 43 -7.47 12.32 27.47
N LEU A 44 -7.44 11.03 27.84
CA LEU A 44 -7.56 9.92 26.89
C LEU A 44 -8.85 10.02 26.08
N LEU A 45 -9.99 10.27 26.72
CA LEU A 45 -11.26 10.46 26.03
C LEU A 45 -11.21 11.66 25.06
N ARG A 46 -10.53 12.76 25.41
CA ARG A 46 -10.33 13.89 24.50
C ARG A 46 -9.43 13.53 23.32
N VAL A 47 -8.42 12.70 23.51
CA VAL A 47 -7.56 12.21 22.42
C VAL A 47 -8.40 11.37 21.46
N ASP A 48 -9.26 10.48 21.96
CA ASP A 48 -10.16 9.68 21.12
C ASP A 48 -11.15 10.56 20.36
N GLN A 49 -11.80 11.51 21.03
CA GLN A 49 -12.69 12.48 20.39
C GLN A 49 -11.99 13.38 19.35
N LEU A 50 -10.69 13.66 19.55
CA LEU A 50 -9.90 14.41 18.59
C LEU A 50 -9.52 13.52 17.39
N SER A 51 -9.18 12.26 17.64
CA SER A 51 -8.92 11.25 16.60
C SER A 51 -10.16 11.04 15.73
N ASP A 52 -11.34 10.90 16.33
CA ASP A 52 -12.62 10.79 15.64
C ASP A 52 -12.93 12.04 14.83
N ARG A 53 -12.70 13.23 15.38
CA ARG A 53 -12.86 14.49 14.63
C ARG A 53 -11.88 14.60 13.47
N VAL A 54 -10.64 14.14 13.63
CA VAL A 54 -9.65 14.07 12.55
C VAL A 54 -10.09 13.06 11.49
N SER A 55 -10.63 11.91 11.89
CA SER A 55 -11.16 10.88 10.98
C SER A 55 -12.38 11.39 10.20
N GLN A 56 -13.33 12.03 10.87
CA GLN A 56 -14.49 12.68 10.25
C GLN A 56 -14.08 13.82 9.31
N LYS A 57 -13.12 14.68 9.70
CA LYS A 57 -12.56 15.69 8.81
C LYS A 57 -11.86 15.06 7.60
N ARG A 58 -11.13 13.96 7.78
CA ARG A 58 -10.49 13.25 6.66
C ARG A 58 -11.53 12.66 5.71
N HIS A 59 -12.60 12.07 6.22
CA HIS A 59 -13.69 11.54 5.38
C HIS A 59 -14.47 12.64 4.67
N SER A 60 -14.76 13.76 5.35
CA SER A 60 -15.47 14.89 4.72
C SER A 60 -14.59 15.62 3.71
N LEU A 61 -13.28 15.76 3.98
CA LEU A 61 -12.31 16.25 3.00
C LEU A 61 -12.20 15.31 1.82
N TYR A 62 -12.16 13.99 2.02
CA TYR A 62 -12.09 13.03 0.91
C TYR A 62 -13.34 13.03 0.03
N ALA A 63 -14.54 13.09 0.63
CA ALA A 63 -15.80 13.16 -0.12
C ALA A 63 -15.98 14.50 -0.83
N SER A 64 -15.54 15.60 -0.21
CA SER A 64 -15.55 16.92 -0.85
C SER A 64 -14.47 17.05 -1.91
N GLU A 65 -13.27 16.47 -1.73
CA GLU A 65 -12.17 16.47 -2.70
C GLU A 65 -12.46 15.62 -3.94
N LEU A 66 -13.20 14.52 -3.81
CA LEU A 66 -13.47 13.63 -4.94
C LEU A 66 -14.25 14.36 -6.06
N PHE A 67 -15.14 15.28 -5.68
CA PHE A 67 -15.92 16.12 -6.60
C PHE A 67 -15.60 17.61 -6.48
N ALA A 68 -14.55 17.99 -5.73
CA ALA A 68 -14.09 19.37 -5.70
C ALA A 68 -13.47 19.70 -7.05
N ARG A 69 -13.89 20.82 -7.62
CA ARG A 69 -13.26 21.36 -8.82
C ARG A 69 -11.89 21.92 -8.41
N SER A 70 -10.84 21.19 -8.78
CA SER A 70 -9.45 21.65 -8.75
C SER A 70 -9.11 22.47 -10.00
N PRO A 71 -8.01 23.25 -9.99
CA PRO A 71 -7.47 23.83 -11.22
C PRO A 71 -7.30 22.75 -12.30
N THR A 72 -7.58 23.11 -13.55
CA THR A 72 -7.46 22.15 -14.66
C THR A 72 -6.00 21.77 -14.87
N VAL A 73 -5.76 20.52 -15.27
CA VAL A 73 -4.42 20.00 -15.55
C VAL A 73 -3.78 20.70 -16.75
N LEU A 74 -4.59 21.35 -17.59
CA LEU A 74 -4.13 22.14 -18.72
C LEU A 74 -3.68 23.56 -18.32
N ASP A 75 -3.88 23.98 -17.07
CA ASP A 75 -3.51 25.30 -16.59
C ASP A 75 -2.00 25.35 -16.25
N PRO A 76 -1.18 26.16 -16.95
CA PRO A 76 0.23 26.30 -16.64
C PRO A 76 0.48 26.90 -15.25
N PHE A 77 -0.43 27.74 -14.74
CA PHE A 77 -0.27 28.38 -13.43
C PHE A 77 -0.40 27.37 -12.30
N PHE A 78 -1.31 26.40 -12.42
CA PHE A 78 -1.43 25.28 -11.47
C PHE A 78 -0.11 24.52 -11.28
N TRP A 79 0.57 24.21 -12.39
CA TRP A 79 1.86 23.54 -12.34
C TRP A 79 2.96 24.44 -11.78
N LEU A 80 2.97 25.73 -12.14
CA LEU A 80 3.91 26.70 -11.59
C LEU A 80 3.79 26.80 -10.06
N GLU A 81 2.56 26.92 -9.54
CA GLU A 81 2.29 26.94 -8.09
C GLU A 81 2.71 25.63 -7.41
N THR A 82 2.47 24.49 -8.06
CA THR A 82 2.94 23.17 -7.59
C THR A 82 4.46 23.14 -7.47
N PHE A 83 5.19 23.58 -8.51
CA PHE A 83 6.66 23.63 -8.49
C PHE A 83 7.19 24.62 -7.45
N GLN A 84 6.48 25.71 -7.17
CA GLN A 84 6.83 26.64 -6.10
C GLN A 84 6.57 26.07 -4.70
N ALA A 85 5.57 25.20 -4.55
CA ALA A 85 5.26 24.54 -3.28
C ALA A 85 6.22 23.37 -2.97
N LEU A 86 6.74 22.68 -3.99
CA LEU A 86 7.58 21.48 -3.86
C LEU A 86 8.82 21.67 -2.97
N PRO A 87 9.61 22.77 -3.07
CA PRO A 87 10.76 23.00 -2.20
C PRO A 87 10.42 23.01 -0.71
N LYS A 88 9.19 23.40 -0.33
CA LYS A 88 8.76 23.37 1.07
C LYS A 88 8.70 21.93 1.59
N GLU A 89 8.08 21.03 0.84
CA GLU A 89 8.00 19.62 1.21
C GLU A 89 9.37 18.96 1.21
N VAL A 90 10.21 19.25 0.20
CA VAL A 90 11.59 18.74 0.15
C VAL A 90 12.41 19.20 1.36
N ARG A 91 12.26 20.45 1.80
CA ARG A 91 12.91 20.93 3.03
C ARG A 91 12.43 20.19 4.27
N THR A 92 11.12 19.93 4.39
CA THR A 92 10.56 19.15 5.50
C THR A 92 11.05 17.70 5.49
N ALA A 93 11.12 17.07 4.31
CA ALA A 93 11.68 15.74 4.13
C ALA A 93 13.17 15.70 4.51
N LYS A 94 13.96 16.69 4.06
CA LYS A 94 15.38 16.80 4.38
C LYS A 94 15.60 16.98 5.88
N ALA A 95 14.84 17.87 6.52
CA ALA A 95 14.91 18.07 7.96
C ALA A 95 14.56 16.78 8.72
N LEU A 96 13.52 16.04 8.30
CA LEU A 96 13.17 14.76 8.89
C LEU A 96 14.32 13.74 8.78
N LEU A 97 14.99 13.67 7.63
CA LEU A 97 16.14 12.78 7.42
C LEU A 97 17.36 13.22 8.23
N GLU A 98 17.65 14.52 8.29
CA GLU A 98 18.76 15.06 9.09
C GLU A 98 18.55 14.76 10.59
N THR A 99 17.34 14.99 11.10
CA THR A 99 16.96 14.63 12.47
C THR A 99 17.07 13.13 12.70
N TRP A 100 16.64 12.30 11.74
CA TRP A 100 16.73 10.85 11.84
C TRP A 100 18.16 10.33 11.98
N PHE A 101 19.07 10.82 11.13
CA PHE A 101 20.50 10.45 11.20
C PHE A 101 21.20 11.04 12.43
N GLY A 102 20.78 12.23 12.88
CA GLY A 102 21.38 12.94 14.01
C GLY A 102 20.98 12.40 15.38
N GLU A 103 19.68 12.19 15.63
CA GLU A 103 19.15 11.83 16.96
C GLU A 103 19.29 10.34 17.28
N ARG A 104 19.31 9.48 16.25
CA ARG A 104 19.41 8.02 16.42
C ARG A 104 20.75 7.46 15.93
N GLY A 105 21.78 8.31 15.89
CA GLY A 105 23.11 8.09 15.33
C GLY A 105 24.04 7.13 16.08
N ASP A 106 23.51 6.11 16.76
CA ASP A 106 24.36 5.04 17.27
C ASP A 106 24.90 4.22 16.10
N ARG A 107 26.21 4.38 15.83
CA ARG A 107 26.90 3.74 14.71
C ARG A 107 26.67 2.23 14.70
N LEU A 108 26.58 1.60 15.88
CA LEU A 108 26.34 0.16 15.98
C LEU A 108 24.96 -0.22 15.44
N ARG A 109 23.90 0.47 15.89
CA ARG A 109 22.52 0.22 15.44
C ARG A 109 22.36 0.45 13.94
N TRP A 110 22.99 1.48 13.40
CA TRP A 110 23.00 1.74 11.95
C TRP A 110 23.75 0.66 11.16
N THR A 111 24.91 0.21 11.64
CA THR A 111 25.62 -0.90 10.99
C THR A 111 24.80 -2.19 11.03
N ALA A 112 24.14 -2.49 12.14
CA ALA A 112 23.24 -3.63 12.26
C ALA A 112 22.06 -3.50 11.28
N GLY A 113 21.41 -2.33 11.20
CA GLY A 113 20.33 -2.08 10.25
C GLY A 113 20.77 -2.26 8.79
N ALA A 114 21.94 -1.74 8.41
CA ALA A 114 22.49 -1.91 7.07
C ALA A 114 22.78 -3.39 6.76
N LEU A 115 23.39 -4.13 7.70
CA LEU A 115 23.64 -5.57 7.56
C LEU A 115 22.34 -6.36 7.44
N ILE A 116 21.28 -5.99 8.16
CA ILE A 116 19.97 -6.63 8.04
C ILE A 116 19.38 -6.39 6.66
N ILE A 117 19.40 -5.16 6.13
CA ILE A 117 18.92 -4.89 4.76
C ILE A 117 19.69 -5.75 3.75
N ILE A 118 21.02 -5.77 3.83
CA ILE A 118 21.85 -6.58 2.94
C ILE A 118 21.50 -8.05 3.10
N GLY A 119 21.35 -8.55 4.33
CA GLY A 119 20.97 -9.93 4.63
C GLY A 119 19.60 -10.31 4.08
N VAL A 120 18.60 -9.44 4.23
CA VAL A 120 17.24 -9.62 3.70
C VAL A 120 17.25 -9.64 2.17
N ILE A 121 17.98 -8.71 1.53
CA ILE A 121 18.12 -8.68 0.07
C ILE A 121 18.85 -9.93 -0.43
N ALA A 122 19.98 -10.29 0.20
CA ALA A 122 20.76 -11.47 -0.13
C ALA A 122 19.94 -12.75 0.03
N LEU A 123 19.16 -12.87 1.10
CA LEU A 123 18.23 -13.98 1.31
C LEU A 123 17.15 -14.01 0.23
N ALA A 124 16.49 -12.90 -0.06
CA ALA A 124 15.45 -12.83 -1.10
C ALA A 124 15.99 -13.16 -2.50
N VAL A 125 17.23 -12.73 -2.81
CA VAL A 125 17.93 -13.06 -4.07
C VAL A 125 18.35 -14.52 -4.09
N GLY A 126 18.99 -15.02 -3.03
CA GLY A 126 19.44 -16.40 -2.91
C GLY A 126 18.29 -17.39 -3.00
N LEU A 127 17.19 -17.12 -2.28
CA LEU A 127 15.97 -17.92 -2.33
C LEU A 127 15.40 -17.95 -3.76
N THR A 128 15.37 -16.82 -4.45
CA THR A 128 14.92 -16.77 -5.86
C THR A 128 15.87 -17.53 -6.79
N ARG A 129 17.17 -17.46 -6.57
CA ARG A 129 18.14 -18.04 -7.48
C ARG A 129 18.22 -19.57 -7.32
N TRP A 130 17.96 -20.07 -6.11
CA TRP A 130 18.17 -21.49 -5.77
C TRP A 130 16.87 -22.28 -5.63
N TRP A 131 15.79 -21.68 -5.13
CA TRP A 131 14.54 -22.39 -4.86
C TRP A 131 13.51 -22.20 -5.98
N PHE A 132 13.43 -21.01 -6.58
CA PHE A 132 12.49 -20.75 -7.66
C PHE A 132 12.63 -21.74 -8.83
N PRO A 133 13.83 -22.08 -9.34
CA PRO A 133 13.94 -23.07 -10.41
C PRO A 133 13.39 -24.43 -10.00
N ARG A 134 13.52 -24.84 -8.72
CA ARG A 134 13.03 -26.12 -8.23
C ARG A 134 11.50 -26.21 -8.21
N PHE A 135 10.82 -25.10 -7.97
CA PHE A 135 9.34 -25.04 -7.99
C PHE A 135 8.76 -25.05 -9.40
N VAL A 136 9.55 -24.66 -10.42
CA VAL A 136 9.07 -24.49 -11.80
C VAL A 136 9.74 -25.45 -12.80
N ALA A 137 10.66 -26.32 -12.34
CA ALA A 137 11.37 -27.30 -13.18
C ALA A 137 10.60 -28.63 -13.41
N GLN A 138 9.38 -28.76 -12.90
CA GLN A 138 8.60 -29.98 -13.13
C GLN A 138 8.05 -30.05 -14.57
N PRO A 139 7.98 -31.24 -15.19
CA PRO A 139 7.35 -31.42 -16.50
C PRO A 139 5.92 -30.88 -16.50
N MET A 140 5.59 -30.05 -17.48
CA MET A 140 4.29 -29.36 -17.58
C MET A 140 3.37 -30.06 -18.59
N ASP A 141 3.32 -31.38 -18.49
CA ASP A 141 2.64 -32.22 -19.48
C ASP A 141 1.11 -32.20 -19.28
N THR A 142 0.65 -31.81 -18.08
CA THR A 142 -0.77 -31.71 -17.74
C THR A 142 -1.24 -30.25 -17.56
N PRO A 143 -2.51 -29.93 -17.87
CA PRO A 143 -3.10 -28.63 -17.58
C PRO A 143 -3.04 -28.23 -16.09
N SER A 144 -3.16 -29.21 -15.18
CA SER A 144 -3.07 -28.99 -13.73
C SER A 144 -1.66 -28.60 -13.27
N ALA A 145 -0.61 -29.22 -13.83
CA ALA A 145 0.77 -28.85 -13.54
C ALA A 145 1.08 -27.41 -13.99
N LYS A 146 0.57 -26.99 -15.15
CA LYS A 146 0.69 -25.61 -15.64
C LYS A 146 -0.01 -24.60 -14.73
N ALA A 147 -1.24 -24.90 -14.30
CA ALA A 147 -1.99 -24.04 -13.39
C ALA A 147 -1.30 -23.90 -12.03
N TRP A 148 -0.75 -25.00 -11.49
CA TRP A 148 0.01 -24.99 -10.25
C TRP A 148 1.32 -24.20 -10.34
N ALA A 149 2.07 -24.36 -11.44
CA ALA A 149 3.26 -23.58 -11.70
C ALA A 149 2.94 -22.08 -11.78
N ALA A 150 1.88 -21.70 -12.49
CA ALA A 150 1.41 -20.31 -12.58
C ALA A 150 1.03 -19.72 -11.21
N LEU A 151 0.38 -20.51 -10.34
CA LEU A 151 0.09 -20.11 -8.96
C LEU A 151 1.35 -19.82 -8.17
N TRP A 152 2.30 -20.75 -8.18
CA TRP A 152 3.55 -20.58 -7.45
C TRP A 152 4.36 -19.40 -7.97
N VAL A 153 4.40 -19.19 -9.29
CA VAL A 153 5.00 -18.00 -9.88
C VAL A 153 4.31 -16.73 -9.39
N PHE A 154 2.98 -16.67 -9.41
CA PHE A 154 2.20 -15.54 -8.88
C PHE A 154 2.54 -15.28 -7.40
N VAL A 155 2.39 -16.28 -6.53
CA VAL A 155 2.63 -16.17 -5.09
C VAL A 155 4.06 -15.74 -4.81
N TRP A 156 5.04 -16.34 -5.49
CA TRP A 156 6.45 -16.03 -5.31
C TRP A 156 6.77 -14.57 -5.62
N PHE A 157 6.36 -14.08 -6.79
CA PHE A 157 6.66 -12.71 -7.20
C PHE A 157 5.83 -11.68 -6.42
N ALA A 158 4.57 -12.00 -6.09
CA ALA A 158 3.70 -11.12 -5.33
C ALA A 158 4.14 -10.96 -3.87
N ALA A 159 4.54 -12.04 -3.20
CA ALA A 159 4.80 -12.05 -1.76
C ALA A 159 6.26 -11.76 -1.38
N ARG A 160 7.25 -12.22 -2.17
CA ARG A 160 8.67 -12.17 -1.77
C ARG A 160 9.16 -10.77 -1.44
N THR A 161 8.94 -9.79 -2.32
CA THR A 161 9.48 -8.43 -2.13
C THR A 161 8.76 -7.67 -1.01
N PRO A 162 7.42 -7.73 -0.88
CA PRO A 162 6.73 -7.13 0.26
C PRO A 162 7.11 -7.75 1.60
N LEU A 163 7.26 -9.08 1.66
CA LEU A 163 7.70 -9.76 2.89
C LEU A 163 9.13 -9.35 3.26
N ALA A 164 10.04 -9.25 2.28
CA ALA A 164 11.38 -8.75 2.52
C ALA A 164 11.37 -7.29 3.02
N ALA A 165 10.58 -6.42 2.39
CA ALA A 165 10.45 -5.03 2.80
C ALA A 165 9.85 -4.89 4.21
N GLY A 166 8.80 -5.68 4.51
CA GLY A 166 8.18 -5.73 5.84
C GLY A 166 9.12 -6.27 6.91
N ALA A 167 9.89 -7.32 6.61
CA ALA A 167 10.92 -7.83 7.53
C ALA A 167 12.02 -6.79 7.81
N ALA A 168 12.45 -6.05 6.78
CA ALA A 168 13.39 -4.95 6.95
C ALA A 168 12.80 -3.83 7.82
N LEU A 169 11.53 -3.47 7.61
CA LEU A 169 10.83 -2.46 8.42
C LEU A 169 10.75 -2.88 9.90
N LEU A 170 10.29 -4.11 10.16
CA LEU A 170 10.20 -4.67 11.51
C LEU A 170 11.57 -4.74 12.19
N ALA A 171 12.63 -5.06 11.46
CA ALA A 171 13.98 -5.07 12.01
C ALA A 171 14.47 -3.65 12.38
N PHE A 172 14.17 -2.65 11.56
CA PHE A 172 14.49 -1.26 11.87
C PHE A 172 13.71 -0.75 13.07
N ASP A 173 12.45 -1.15 13.20
CA ASP A 173 11.64 -0.85 14.39
C ASP A 173 12.19 -1.53 15.65
N ALA A 174 12.52 -2.83 15.57
CA ALA A 174 13.11 -3.58 16.68
C ALA A 174 14.48 -3.02 17.11
N LEU A 175 15.27 -2.49 16.18
CA LEU A 175 16.50 -1.76 16.46
C LEU A 175 16.25 -0.35 16.98
N GLY A 176 15.00 0.08 17.15
CA GLY A 176 14.57 1.42 17.53
C GLY A 176 15.12 2.52 16.62
N LEU A 177 15.30 2.22 15.33
CA LEU A 177 15.77 3.17 14.32
C LEU A 177 14.62 4.02 13.75
N LEU A 178 13.36 3.60 13.87
CA LEU A 178 12.21 4.30 13.26
C LEU A 178 11.50 5.26 14.22
N THR A 179 11.33 6.51 13.80
CA THR A 179 10.37 7.42 14.44
C THR A 179 8.97 7.09 13.95
N ALA A 180 7.92 7.46 14.70
CA ALA A 180 6.53 7.22 14.28
C ALA A 180 6.20 7.76 12.87
N ARG A 181 6.86 8.85 12.43
CA ARG A 181 6.69 9.37 11.06
C ARG A 181 7.39 8.50 10.02
N LEU A 182 8.60 8.01 10.31
CA LEU A 182 9.35 7.15 9.41
C LEU A 182 8.76 5.75 9.33
N GLU A 183 8.21 5.25 10.42
CA GLU A 183 7.44 4.01 10.46
C GLU A 183 6.25 4.10 9.50
N GLN A 184 5.44 5.18 9.59
CA GLN A 184 4.33 5.41 8.65
C GLN A 184 4.80 5.47 7.19
N ILE A 185 5.90 6.16 6.90
CA ILE A 185 6.48 6.19 5.54
C ILE A 185 6.94 4.79 5.11
N GLY A 186 7.55 4.02 6.02
CA GLY A 186 7.99 2.66 5.79
C GLY A 186 6.84 1.69 5.53
N GLU A 187 5.75 1.78 6.28
CA GLU A 187 4.50 1.04 6.01
C GLU A 187 3.93 1.38 4.63
N GLY A 188 3.91 2.67 4.28
CA GLY A 188 3.53 3.13 2.95
C GLY A 188 4.42 2.57 1.84
N LEU A 189 5.73 2.48 2.07
CA LEU A 189 6.68 1.86 1.16
C LEU A 189 6.39 0.36 0.98
N VAL A 190 6.14 -0.37 2.07
CA VAL A 190 5.77 -1.80 2.01
C VAL A 190 4.46 -1.97 1.23
N ALA A 191 3.44 -1.14 1.49
CA ALA A 191 2.17 -1.17 0.78
C ALA A 191 2.33 -0.85 -0.72
N GLY A 192 3.14 0.15 -1.07
CA GLY A 192 3.45 0.50 -2.46
C GLY A 192 4.21 -0.61 -3.20
N ILE A 193 5.19 -1.23 -2.53
CA ILE A 193 5.90 -2.41 -3.05
C ILE A 193 4.91 -3.56 -3.27
N ALA A 194 4.01 -3.82 -2.31
CA ALA A 194 2.98 -4.85 -2.42
C ALA A 194 2.05 -4.62 -3.61
N ALA A 195 1.56 -3.40 -3.82
CA ALA A 195 0.75 -3.07 -4.98
C ALA A 195 1.50 -3.34 -6.31
N ALA A 196 2.77 -2.92 -6.40
CA ALA A 196 3.58 -3.09 -7.59
C ALA A 196 3.92 -4.57 -7.87
N THR A 197 4.27 -5.33 -6.84
CA THR A 197 4.63 -6.75 -7.00
C THR A 197 3.42 -7.65 -7.19
N PHE A 198 2.26 -7.28 -6.65
CA PHE A 198 1.01 -8.00 -6.90
C PHE A 198 0.68 -7.98 -8.40
N GLY A 199 0.64 -6.81 -9.04
CA GLY A 199 0.41 -6.70 -10.49
C GLY A 199 1.48 -7.42 -11.31
N HIS A 200 2.75 -7.37 -10.87
CA HIS A 200 3.83 -8.12 -11.50
C HIS A 200 3.66 -9.64 -11.39
N GLY A 201 3.27 -10.15 -10.23
CA GLY A 201 2.98 -11.55 -9.99
C GLY A 201 1.83 -12.03 -10.87
N VAL A 202 0.73 -11.27 -10.94
CA VAL A 202 -0.42 -11.60 -11.80
C VAL A 202 0.01 -11.64 -13.27
N ALA A 203 0.74 -10.62 -13.74
CA ALA A 203 1.22 -10.56 -15.10
C ALA A 203 2.15 -11.74 -15.45
N ARG A 204 3.08 -12.10 -14.54
CA ARG A 204 3.99 -13.23 -14.73
C ARG A 204 3.26 -14.57 -14.75
N GLY A 205 2.38 -14.82 -13.78
CA GLY A 205 1.66 -16.08 -13.65
C GLY A 205 0.69 -16.33 -14.82
N LEU A 206 0.01 -15.27 -15.29
CA LEU A 206 -1.00 -15.40 -16.33
C LEU A 206 -0.43 -15.44 -17.75
N LEU A 207 0.52 -14.54 -18.05
CA LEU A 207 0.92 -14.23 -19.44
C LEU A 207 2.27 -14.84 -19.82
N ALA A 208 3.12 -15.19 -18.84
CA ALA A 208 4.42 -15.86 -19.02
C ALA A 208 5.16 -15.46 -20.33
N PRO A 209 5.49 -14.17 -20.55
CA PRO A 209 5.91 -13.68 -21.87
C PRO A 209 7.25 -14.25 -22.35
N LYS A 210 8.08 -14.78 -21.45
CA LYS A 210 9.39 -15.38 -21.79
C LYS A 210 9.32 -16.90 -21.96
N GLU A 211 8.23 -17.53 -21.53
CA GLU A 211 8.09 -18.99 -21.46
C GLU A 211 6.69 -19.35 -22.00
N PRO A 212 6.47 -19.28 -23.34
CA PRO A 212 5.14 -19.42 -23.94
C PRO A 212 4.45 -20.74 -23.61
N GLU A 213 5.23 -21.81 -23.42
CA GLU A 213 4.80 -23.14 -22.98
C GLU A 213 4.06 -23.16 -21.62
N ARG A 214 4.30 -22.14 -20.79
CA ARG A 214 3.70 -21.97 -19.45
C ARG A 214 2.46 -21.07 -19.43
N ARG A 215 2.10 -20.46 -20.56
CA ARG A 215 1.02 -19.47 -20.64
C ARG A 215 -0.33 -20.15 -20.45
N LEU A 216 -1.14 -19.63 -19.52
CA LEU A 216 -2.50 -20.13 -19.29
C LEU A 216 -3.50 -19.60 -20.31
N VAL A 217 -3.32 -18.35 -20.75
CA VAL A 217 -4.17 -17.72 -21.76
C VAL A 217 -3.58 -17.97 -23.14
N GLN A 218 -4.29 -18.69 -24.02
CA GLN A 218 -3.84 -18.95 -25.39
C GLN A 218 -3.96 -17.69 -26.26
N GLU A 219 -3.08 -16.72 -26.02
CA GLU A 219 -2.91 -15.51 -26.82
C GLU A 219 -1.53 -15.54 -27.48
N ASP A 220 -1.34 -14.72 -28.51
CA ASP A 220 -0.02 -14.59 -29.14
C ASP A 220 0.99 -13.88 -28.24
N ASP A 221 2.27 -14.09 -28.55
CA ASP A 221 3.37 -13.55 -27.76
C ASP A 221 3.38 -12.01 -27.73
N ALA A 222 2.97 -11.35 -28.81
CA ALA A 222 2.96 -9.90 -28.88
C ALA A 222 1.85 -9.31 -28.00
N THR A 223 0.65 -9.90 -28.02
CA THR A 223 -0.48 -9.53 -27.17
C THR A 223 -0.18 -9.82 -25.70
N ALA A 224 0.36 -10.99 -25.38
CA ALA A 224 0.73 -11.35 -24.02
C ALA A 224 1.80 -10.41 -23.44
N LEU A 225 2.83 -10.09 -24.22
CA LEU A 225 3.86 -9.13 -23.82
C LEU A 225 3.29 -7.71 -23.65
N CYS A 226 2.36 -7.32 -24.51
CA CYS A 226 1.68 -6.03 -24.43
C CYS A 226 0.90 -5.91 -23.10
N PHE A 227 0.00 -6.84 -22.80
CA PHE A 227 -0.75 -6.83 -21.53
C PHE A 227 0.17 -6.93 -20.31
N TYR A 228 1.21 -7.77 -20.39
CA TYR A 228 2.18 -7.92 -19.31
C TYR A 228 2.85 -6.59 -18.97
N ASN A 229 3.37 -5.87 -19.98
CA ASN A 229 4.05 -4.61 -19.76
C ASN A 229 3.10 -3.55 -19.19
N HIS A 230 1.89 -3.43 -19.72
CA HIS A 230 0.93 -2.42 -19.24
C HIS A 230 0.47 -2.71 -17.81
N LEU A 231 0.19 -3.96 -17.45
CA LEU A 231 -0.19 -4.32 -16.08
C LEU A 231 0.96 -4.05 -15.09
N VAL A 232 2.20 -4.44 -15.44
CA VAL A 232 3.38 -4.22 -14.59
C VAL A 232 3.67 -2.75 -14.38
N TRP A 233 3.69 -1.95 -15.45
CA TRP A 233 4.01 -0.52 -15.35
C TRP A 233 2.90 0.27 -14.66
N SER A 234 1.63 -0.07 -14.91
CA SER A 234 0.51 0.58 -14.21
C SER A 234 0.49 0.22 -12.71
N ALA A 235 0.74 -1.04 -12.36
CA ALA A 235 0.86 -1.45 -10.95
C ALA A 235 2.03 -0.77 -10.23
N ARG A 236 3.17 -0.56 -10.93
CA ARG A 236 4.30 0.21 -10.41
C ARG A 236 3.95 1.69 -10.21
N ALA A 237 3.25 2.31 -11.16
CA ALA A 237 2.77 3.68 -11.03
C ALA A 237 1.84 3.82 -9.82
N LEU A 238 0.96 2.83 -9.60
CA LEU A 238 0.13 2.76 -8.39
C LEU A 238 0.97 2.62 -7.12
N GLY A 239 1.99 1.75 -7.13
CA GLY A 239 2.91 1.62 -6.01
C GLY A 239 3.59 2.95 -5.65
N VAL A 240 4.08 3.68 -6.65
CA VAL A 240 4.66 5.02 -6.46
C VAL A 240 3.64 6.01 -5.91
N LEU A 241 2.42 6.02 -6.44
CA LEU A 241 1.34 6.87 -5.91
C LEU A 241 1.10 6.60 -4.42
N VAL A 242 0.98 5.34 -4.01
CA VAL A 242 0.74 4.96 -2.61
C VAL A 242 1.83 5.53 -1.70
N VAL A 243 3.11 5.39 -2.10
CA VAL A 243 4.23 5.95 -1.33
C VAL A 243 4.16 7.46 -1.26
N LEU A 244 3.95 8.14 -2.40
CA LEU A 244 3.85 9.60 -2.44
C LEU A 244 2.71 10.11 -1.56
N GLN A 245 1.53 9.47 -1.60
CA GLN A 245 0.40 9.85 -0.76
C GLN A 245 0.69 9.73 0.74
N VAL A 246 1.39 8.68 1.14
CA VAL A 246 1.82 8.52 2.54
C VAL A 246 2.86 9.58 2.91
N VAL A 247 3.83 9.87 2.04
CA VAL A 247 4.80 10.96 2.24
C VAL A 247 4.10 12.32 2.39
N HIS A 248 3.21 12.68 1.46
CA HIS A 248 2.44 13.93 1.52
C HIS A 248 1.65 14.05 2.83
N LYS A 249 0.99 12.97 3.24
CA LYS A 249 0.21 12.92 4.49
C LYS A 249 1.11 13.07 5.73
N THR A 250 2.25 12.39 5.77
CA THR A 250 3.17 12.38 6.92
C THR A 250 3.95 13.68 7.06
N LEU A 251 4.26 14.35 5.94
CA LEU A 251 4.97 15.62 5.90
C LEU A 251 4.04 16.84 5.93
N PHE A 252 2.71 16.63 6.02
CA PHE A 252 1.70 17.69 5.95
C PHE A 252 1.88 18.58 4.71
N ALA A 253 2.05 17.94 3.55
CA ALA A 253 2.26 18.61 2.29
C ALA A 253 1.08 19.56 1.96
N PRO A 254 1.34 20.70 1.30
CA PRO A 254 0.30 21.56 0.79
C PRO A 254 -0.66 20.79 -0.14
N LEU A 255 -1.96 21.09 -0.05
CA LEU A 255 -3.00 20.42 -0.82
C LEU A 255 -2.70 20.38 -2.33
N ILE A 256 -2.14 21.46 -2.87
CA ILE A 256 -1.81 21.57 -4.30
C ILE A 256 -0.84 20.46 -4.76
N ILE A 257 0.08 20.01 -3.89
CA ILE A 257 0.99 18.91 -4.23
C ILE A 257 0.21 17.59 -4.32
N THR A 258 -0.67 17.31 -3.37
CA THR A 258 -1.50 16.10 -3.39
C THR A 258 -2.40 16.06 -4.64
N VAL A 259 -3.00 17.19 -5.00
CA VAL A 259 -3.82 17.34 -6.22
C VAL A 259 -2.97 17.11 -7.47
N ALA A 260 -1.77 17.68 -7.55
CA ALA A 260 -0.86 17.51 -8.67
C ALA A 260 -0.36 16.06 -8.81
N THR A 261 -0.05 15.39 -7.70
CA THR A 261 0.32 13.96 -7.68
C THR A 261 -0.82 13.09 -8.20
N ASN A 262 -2.06 13.36 -7.78
CA ASN A 262 -3.25 12.67 -8.29
C ASN A 262 -3.46 12.93 -9.79
N ALA A 263 -3.35 14.17 -10.24
CA ALA A 263 -3.45 14.53 -11.65
C ALA A 263 -2.37 13.83 -12.50
N ALA A 264 -1.12 13.83 -12.04
CA ALA A 264 -0.01 13.16 -12.72
C ALA A 264 -0.22 11.64 -12.81
N PHE A 265 -0.64 10.99 -11.72
CA PHE A 265 -0.95 9.56 -11.72
C PHE A 265 -2.08 9.21 -12.70
N ALA A 266 -3.15 9.99 -12.69
CA ALA A 266 -4.26 9.82 -13.61
C ALA A 266 -3.84 10.02 -15.07
N ALA A 267 -3.03 11.04 -15.36
CA ALA A 267 -2.49 11.31 -16.69
C ALA A 267 -1.59 10.16 -17.18
N VAL A 268 -0.69 9.64 -16.34
CA VAL A 268 0.15 8.47 -16.64
C VAL A 268 -0.71 7.24 -16.94
N THR A 269 -1.76 7.02 -16.15
CA THR A 269 -2.67 5.88 -16.35
C THR A 269 -3.47 6.03 -17.65
N ALA A 270 -3.99 7.22 -17.95
CA ALA A 270 -4.65 7.49 -19.22
C ALA A 270 -3.71 7.29 -20.42
N ALA A 271 -2.45 7.71 -20.31
CA ALA A 271 -1.42 7.48 -21.32
C ALA A 271 -1.14 5.98 -21.52
N PHE A 272 -1.03 5.20 -20.44
CA PHE A 272 -0.87 3.75 -20.54
C PHE A 272 -2.07 3.06 -21.18
N LEU A 273 -3.30 3.43 -20.81
CA LEU A 273 -4.51 2.87 -21.42
C LEU A 273 -4.60 3.23 -22.91
N THR A 274 -4.33 4.48 -23.26
CA THR A 274 -4.33 4.94 -24.66
C THR A 274 -3.27 4.20 -25.47
N HIS A 275 -2.05 4.07 -24.94
CA HIS A 275 -0.97 3.31 -25.58
C HIS A 275 -1.33 1.82 -25.72
N LEU A 276 -1.96 1.21 -24.71
CA LEU A 276 -2.45 -0.18 -24.77
C LEU A 276 -3.44 -0.35 -25.92
N VAL A 277 -4.46 0.51 -26.00
CA VAL A 277 -5.50 0.48 -27.05
C VAL A 277 -4.86 0.62 -28.44
N ILE A 278 -3.97 1.60 -28.64
CA ILE A 278 -3.27 1.80 -29.91
C ILE A 278 -2.45 0.56 -30.30
N ARG A 279 -1.72 -0.03 -29.34
CA ARG A 279 -0.88 -1.21 -29.58
C ARG A 279 -1.72 -2.43 -29.92
N LEU A 280 -2.82 -2.67 -29.21
CA LEU A 280 -3.75 -3.77 -29.51
C LEU A 280 -4.42 -3.58 -30.87
N GLY A 281 -4.79 -2.34 -31.24
CA GLY A 281 -5.33 -2.03 -32.56
C GLY A 281 -4.34 -2.32 -33.71
N LYS A 282 -3.05 -2.01 -33.51
CA LYS A 282 -1.99 -2.36 -34.48
C LYS A 282 -1.82 -3.88 -34.61
N ILE A 283 -1.72 -4.60 -33.48
CA ILE A 283 -1.60 -6.06 -33.48
C ILE A 283 -2.80 -6.70 -34.21
N LYS A 284 -4.02 -6.21 -33.94
CA LYS A 284 -5.23 -6.67 -34.64
C LYS A 284 -5.17 -6.43 -36.16
N LYS A 285 -4.73 -5.24 -36.57
CA LYS A 285 -4.61 -4.86 -37.99
C LYS A 285 -3.62 -5.75 -38.74
N ASP A 286 -2.49 -6.05 -38.12
CA ASP A 286 -1.43 -6.84 -38.75
C ASP A 286 -1.81 -8.33 -38.90
N ARG A 287 -2.80 -8.81 -38.12
CA ARG A 287 -3.16 -10.23 -38.02
C ARG A 287 -4.46 -10.66 -38.72
N GLY A 288 -5.35 -9.72 -39.04
CA GLY A 288 -6.61 -10.00 -39.76
C GLY A 288 -7.72 -10.72 -38.98
N GLU A 289 -7.41 -11.43 -37.88
CA GLU A 289 -8.40 -12.10 -37.01
C GLU A 289 -8.62 -11.36 -35.68
N ALA A 290 -9.87 -11.36 -35.20
CA ALA A 290 -10.24 -10.73 -33.94
C ALA A 290 -9.91 -11.65 -32.75
N LEU A 291 -8.93 -11.28 -31.94
CA LEU A 291 -8.65 -11.92 -30.65
C LEU A 291 -9.89 -11.79 -29.73
N LEU A 292 -10.41 -12.92 -29.24
CA LEU A 292 -11.58 -12.95 -28.35
C LEU A 292 -11.35 -12.18 -27.04
N ALA A 293 -10.14 -12.27 -26.44
CA ALA A 293 -9.81 -11.51 -25.22
C ALA A 293 -9.61 -10.00 -25.48
N ALA A 294 -9.18 -9.60 -26.68
CA ALA A 294 -8.97 -8.20 -27.05
C ALA A 294 -10.29 -7.46 -27.39
N SER A 295 -11.37 -8.20 -27.63
CA SER A 295 -12.63 -7.66 -28.17
C SER A 295 -13.35 -6.74 -27.18
N TRP A 296 -13.36 -7.07 -25.88
CA TRP A 296 -13.97 -6.23 -24.84
C TRP A 296 -12.95 -5.31 -24.14
N ALA A 297 -11.69 -5.72 -24.07
CA ALA A 297 -10.62 -4.92 -23.45
C ALA A 297 -10.34 -3.61 -24.21
N HIS A 298 -10.48 -3.62 -25.54
CA HIS A 298 -10.26 -2.45 -26.39
C HIS A 298 -11.30 -1.33 -26.18
N PRO A 299 -12.63 -1.55 -26.31
CA PRO A 299 -13.62 -0.50 -26.08
C PRO A 299 -13.65 -0.03 -24.63
N LEU A 300 -13.49 -0.94 -23.66
CA LEU A 300 -13.46 -0.57 -22.24
C LEU A 300 -12.22 0.27 -21.91
N GLY A 301 -11.04 -0.13 -22.38
CA GLY A 301 -9.80 0.62 -22.17
C GLY A 301 -9.89 2.04 -22.75
N LEU A 302 -10.48 2.19 -23.93
CA LEU A 302 -10.72 3.50 -24.55
C LEU A 302 -11.71 4.34 -23.73
N LEU A 303 -12.85 3.77 -23.33
CA LEU A 303 -13.85 4.45 -22.52
C LEU A 303 -13.23 4.99 -21.23
N MET A 304 -12.45 4.16 -20.53
CA MET A 304 -11.78 4.57 -19.29
C MET A 304 -10.71 5.63 -19.53
N ALA A 305 -9.92 5.52 -20.61
CA ALA A 305 -8.94 6.53 -20.97
C ALA A 305 -9.60 7.90 -21.26
N VAL A 306 -10.71 7.90 -22.00
CA VAL A 306 -11.49 9.11 -22.30
C VAL A 306 -12.09 9.69 -21.03
N LEU A 307 -12.68 8.86 -20.16
CA LEU A 307 -13.27 9.28 -18.90
C LEU A 307 -12.24 9.95 -17.98
N ILE A 308 -11.06 9.33 -17.82
CA ILE A 308 -9.97 9.89 -17.00
C ILE A 308 -9.49 11.21 -17.62
N SER A 309 -9.29 11.26 -18.94
CA SER A 309 -8.82 12.46 -19.63
C SER A 309 -9.81 13.61 -19.51
N LEU A 310 -11.11 13.33 -19.68
CA LEU A 310 -12.17 14.32 -19.53
C LEU A 310 -12.25 14.86 -18.10
N ALA A 311 -12.14 13.99 -17.10
CA ALA A 311 -12.10 14.39 -15.70
C ALA A 311 -10.90 15.31 -15.40
N LEU A 312 -9.71 15.02 -15.95
CA LEU A 312 -8.53 15.87 -15.80
C LEU A 312 -8.72 17.26 -16.43
N VAL A 313 -9.24 17.30 -17.67
CA VAL A 313 -9.50 18.55 -18.39
C VAL A 313 -10.57 19.38 -17.69
N ALA A 314 -11.60 18.73 -17.14
CA ALA A 314 -12.66 19.38 -16.37
C ALA A 314 -12.23 19.88 -14.98
N GLY A 315 -11.01 19.55 -14.53
CA GLY A 315 -10.49 19.95 -13.23
C GLY A 315 -10.92 19.04 -12.08
N TYR A 316 -11.25 17.77 -12.33
CA TYR A 316 -11.56 16.78 -11.31
C TYR A 316 -10.41 15.78 -11.14
N ALA A 317 -9.25 16.26 -10.69
CA ALA A 317 -8.05 15.43 -10.53
C ALA A 317 -8.26 14.27 -9.54
N GLY A 318 -9.00 14.49 -8.45
CA GLY A 318 -9.36 13.45 -7.48
C GLY A 318 -10.19 12.32 -8.10
N LEU A 319 -11.24 12.67 -8.85
CA LEU A 319 -12.05 11.70 -9.60
C LEU A 319 -11.21 10.93 -10.62
N ALA A 320 -10.38 11.63 -11.39
CA ALA A 320 -9.53 11.02 -12.41
C ALA A 320 -8.56 10.00 -11.80
N ALA A 321 -7.93 10.34 -10.68
CA ALA A 321 -7.03 9.44 -9.94
C ALA A 321 -7.79 8.25 -9.34
N PHE A 322 -8.99 8.47 -8.80
CA PHE A 322 -9.84 7.39 -8.30
C PHE A 322 -10.21 6.40 -9.41
N VAL A 323 -10.64 6.88 -10.57
CA VAL A 323 -10.97 6.04 -11.71
C VAL A 323 -9.74 5.28 -12.20
N ALA A 324 -8.59 5.96 -12.35
CA ALA A 324 -7.33 5.35 -12.71
C ALA A 324 -6.92 4.22 -11.75
N LEU A 325 -7.01 4.47 -10.43
CA LEU A 325 -6.77 3.47 -9.39
C LEU A 325 -7.69 2.26 -9.57
N ARG A 326 -8.99 2.48 -9.74
CA ARG A 326 -9.97 1.39 -9.89
C ARG A 326 -9.71 0.54 -11.12
N VAL A 327 -9.29 1.13 -12.24
CA VAL A 327 -8.94 0.38 -13.45
C VAL A 327 -7.75 -0.55 -13.19
N ILE A 328 -6.69 -0.06 -12.56
CA ILE A 328 -5.48 -0.84 -12.29
C ILE A 328 -5.78 -1.97 -11.29
N VAL A 329 -6.48 -1.65 -10.20
CA VAL A 329 -6.86 -2.63 -9.18
C VAL A 329 -7.80 -3.68 -9.78
N ALA A 330 -8.82 -3.27 -10.56
CA ALA A 330 -9.72 -4.21 -11.22
C ALA A 330 -8.96 -5.14 -12.17
N ALA A 331 -8.07 -4.61 -13.02
CA ALA A 331 -7.27 -5.44 -13.93
C ALA A 331 -6.42 -6.47 -13.17
N ALA A 332 -5.76 -6.05 -12.09
CA ALA A 332 -4.95 -6.95 -11.26
C ALA A 332 -5.80 -8.01 -10.54
N VAL A 333 -6.95 -7.60 -9.96
CA VAL A 333 -7.86 -8.49 -9.25
C VAL A 333 -8.52 -9.48 -10.21
N PHE A 334 -9.02 -9.04 -11.37
CA PHE A 334 -9.57 -9.95 -12.38
C PHE A 334 -8.52 -10.93 -12.90
N GLY A 335 -7.28 -10.48 -13.13
CA GLY A 335 -6.19 -11.38 -13.50
C GLY A 335 -5.88 -12.42 -12.42
N ALA A 336 -5.87 -12.02 -11.14
CA ALA A 336 -5.69 -12.94 -10.03
C ALA A 336 -6.86 -13.93 -9.87
N LEU A 337 -8.11 -13.44 -9.98
CA LEU A 337 -9.31 -14.26 -9.92
C LEU A 337 -9.37 -15.27 -11.07
N TYR A 338 -9.01 -14.86 -12.29
CA TYR A 338 -8.93 -15.75 -13.43
C TYR A 338 -7.87 -16.84 -13.20
N LEU A 339 -6.69 -16.47 -12.69
CA LEU A 339 -5.65 -17.43 -12.33
C LEU A 339 -6.18 -18.45 -11.30
N LEU A 340 -6.87 -18.00 -10.25
CA LEU A 340 -7.49 -18.88 -9.25
C LEU A 340 -8.58 -19.77 -9.86
N MET A 341 -9.42 -19.25 -10.75
CA MET A 341 -10.47 -20.01 -11.43
C MET A 341 -9.90 -21.12 -12.31
N VAL A 342 -8.84 -20.85 -13.07
CA VAL A 342 -8.16 -21.88 -13.89
C VAL A 342 -7.61 -22.99 -12.99
N ILE A 343 -7.04 -22.63 -11.84
CA ILE A 343 -6.51 -23.61 -10.88
C ILE A 343 -7.62 -24.45 -10.28
N THR A 344 -8.71 -23.85 -9.80
CA THR A 344 -9.81 -24.62 -9.20
C THR A 344 -10.45 -25.56 -10.23
N HIS A 345 -10.65 -25.12 -11.46
CA HIS A 345 -11.18 -25.98 -12.53
C HIS A 345 -10.25 -27.15 -12.86
N THR A 346 -8.95 -26.90 -12.99
CA THR A 346 -7.98 -27.96 -13.29
C THR A 346 -7.82 -28.96 -12.14
N LEU A 347 -7.88 -28.51 -10.88
CA LEU A 347 -7.84 -29.38 -9.71
C LEU A 347 -9.09 -30.26 -9.59
N LEU A 348 -10.28 -29.69 -9.80
CA LEU A 348 -11.53 -30.46 -9.78
C LEU A 348 -11.58 -31.51 -10.90
N ALA A 349 -11.08 -31.17 -12.10
CA ALA A 349 -10.98 -32.13 -13.20
C ALA A 349 -10.05 -33.31 -12.85
N THR A 350 -8.91 -33.07 -12.21
CA THR A 350 -8.00 -34.16 -11.80
C THR A 350 -8.55 -35.04 -10.68
N VAL A 351 -9.41 -34.51 -9.81
CA VAL A 351 -10.06 -35.30 -8.74
C VAL A 351 -11.23 -36.13 -9.28
N GLY A 352 -11.88 -35.69 -10.36
CA GLY A 352 -12.98 -36.44 -10.99
C GLY A 352 -12.54 -37.60 -11.89
N GLU A 353 -11.25 -37.68 -12.25
CA GLU A 353 -10.66 -38.77 -13.05
C GLU A 353 -10.03 -39.89 -12.18
N GLN A 354 -9.96 -39.71 -10.86
CA GLN A 354 -9.54 -40.71 -9.88
C GLN A 354 -10.76 -41.35 -9.22
#